data_AF-A0A9X8H3J9-F1
#
_entry.id   AF-A0A9X8H3J9-F1
#
_cell.length_a   1.000
_cell.length_b   1.000
_cell.length_c   1.000
_cell.angle_alpha   90.00
_cell.angle_beta   90.00
_cell.angle_gamma   90.00
#
_symmetry.space_group_name_H-M   'P 1'
#
loop_
_entity.id
_entity.type
_entity.pdbx_description
1 polymer ?
#
loop_
_entity_poly.entity_id
_entity_poly.type
_entity_poly.pdbx_seq_one_letter_code
_entity_poly.pdbx_strand_id
1 'polypeptide(L)'
;MEEYEKQYADSVFLHSVPNQVLLDGCAKLNFPVHAIPQNTNGHTHSCGFCSLGCPYGEKQGSHVTWLQDAAAAGAKFIAGCKVDKVTYTDNVATGVEGTVLDGKVSIVVHAKTVVSACGGVYSPALLLRSGLQNPNIGRNMRLHPVTTIYGFLPTKVVKSWEGSIMTSVTDVVSNVHGNGYNVHNNQVMTWHLLRRSFDRRYGARLETPTSLLGQFSWFFAIGRPRVHFELGPKDTKSMVEGMIASAKILLSQGAIEVNTSHLSVPALRLDTPEDRA
;
A
#
# COMPACT_ATOMS: atom_id res chain seq x y z
N MET A 1 6.09 20.08 -21.08
CA MET A 1 6.60 18.81 -21.63
C MET A 1 8.12 18.76 -21.50
N GLU A 2 8.86 19.70 -22.10
CA GLU A 2 10.34 19.78 -21.98
C GLU A 2 10.86 19.99 -20.54
N GLU A 3 10.18 20.78 -19.72
CA GLU A 3 10.60 21.03 -18.33
C GLU A 3 10.26 19.87 -17.37
N TYR A 4 9.33 18.98 -17.79
CA TYR A 4 8.87 17.81 -17.03
C TYR A 4 9.73 16.57 -17.33
N GLU A 5 10.15 16.39 -18.58
CA GLU A 5 11.11 15.33 -18.97
C GLU A 5 12.49 15.54 -18.35
N LYS A 6 12.90 16.80 -18.17
CA LYS A 6 14.20 17.16 -17.57
C LYS A 6 14.31 16.85 -16.08
N GLN A 7 13.20 16.76 -15.34
CA GLN A 7 13.25 16.53 -13.89
C GLN A 7 13.46 15.05 -13.52
N TYR A 8 13.21 14.10 -14.45
CA TYR A 8 13.20 12.66 -14.14
C TYR A 8 14.05 11.78 -15.07
N ALA A 9 14.65 12.34 -16.12
CA ALA A 9 15.65 11.66 -16.93
C ALA A 9 16.92 11.27 -16.14
N ASP A 10 17.16 11.93 -15.00
CA ASP A 10 18.35 11.76 -14.15
C ASP A 10 18.13 10.90 -12.90
N SER A 11 17.05 10.12 -12.82
CA SER A 11 16.72 9.42 -11.58
C SER A 11 17.57 8.14 -11.34
N VAL A 12 18.54 8.30 -10.43
CA VAL A 12 19.62 7.38 -10.02
C VAL A 12 19.11 6.16 -9.22
N PHE A 13 18.22 5.34 -9.79
CA PHE A 13 17.82 4.08 -9.15
C PHE A 13 17.73 2.91 -10.11
N LEU A 14 18.29 1.77 -9.67
CA LEU A 14 18.36 0.54 -10.43
C LEU A 14 17.01 -0.17 -10.39
N HIS A 15 16.33 -0.28 -11.54
CA HIS A 15 15.12 -1.09 -11.65
C HIS A 15 15.44 -2.56 -11.33
N SER A 16 14.69 -3.13 -10.40
CA SER A 16 14.71 -4.57 -10.16
C SER A 16 14.08 -5.31 -11.34
N VAL A 17 14.36 -6.62 -11.45
CA VAL A 17 13.77 -7.47 -12.51
C VAL A 17 12.25 -7.32 -12.59
N PRO A 18 11.47 -7.36 -11.48
CA PRO A 18 10.02 -7.11 -11.55
C PRO A 18 9.64 -5.74 -12.15
N ASN A 19 10.34 -4.65 -11.78
CA ASN A 19 10.06 -3.34 -12.37
C ASN A 19 10.40 -3.30 -13.87
N GLN A 20 11.47 -4.00 -14.29
CA GLN A 20 11.78 -4.09 -15.71
C GLN A 20 10.73 -4.86 -16.50
N VAL A 21 10.13 -5.90 -15.93
CA VAL A 21 9.04 -6.59 -16.62
C VAL A 21 7.82 -5.67 -16.80
N LEU A 22 7.51 -4.82 -15.81
CA LEU A 22 6.47 -3.79 -15.99
C LEU A 22 6.83 -2.82 -17.13
N LEU A 23 8.05 -2.27 -17.11
CA LEU A 23 8.53 -1.29 -18.09
C LEU A 23 8.49 -1.87 -19.51
N ASP A 24 9.10 -3.05 -19.70
CA ASP A 24 9.15 -3.73 -20.99
C ASP A 24 7.74 -4.09 -21.48
N GLY A 25 6.85 -4.52 -20.58
CA GLY A 25 5.48 -4.90 -20.93
C GLY A 25 4.63 -3.71 -21.34
N CYS A 26 4.75 -2.60 -20.59
CA CYS A 26 4.11 -1.35 -20.96
C CYS A 26 4.64 -0.82 -22.30
N ALA A 27 5.95 -0.89 -22.55
CA ALA A 27 6.54 -0.46 -23.83
C ALA A 27 5.98 -1.26 -25.02
N LYS A 28 5.88 -2.59 -24.92
CA LYS A 28 5.27 -3.43 -25.97
C LYS A 28 3.80 -3.12 -26.24
N LEU A 29 3.07 -2.68 -25.22
CA LEU A 29 1.64 -2.40 -25.29
C LEU A 29 1.33 -0.92 -25.56
N ASN A 30 2.35 -0.07 -25.72
CA ASN A 30 2.21 1.38 -25.79
C ASN A 30 1.44 1.98 -24.58
N PHE A 31 1.68 1.44 -23.38
CA PHE A 31 1.10 1.96 -22.14
C PHE A 31 2.01 3.02 -21.52
N PRO A 32 1.45 4.11 -20.95
CA PRO A 32 2.25 5.13 -20.29
C PRO A 32 2.93 4.57 -19.03
N VAL A 33 4.16 5.00 -18.74
CA VAL A 33 4.87 4.65 -17.52
C VAL A 33 5.53 5.89 -16.95
N HIS A 34 5.52 5.98 -15.62
CA HIS A 34 6.12 7.06 -14.85
C HIS A 34 7.08 6.50 -13.81
N ALA A 35 8.15 7.22 -13.54
CA ALA A 35 9.04 6.93 -12.42
C ALA A 35 8.32 7.24 -11.09
N ILE A 36 8.50 6.37 -10.10
CA ILE A 36 8.02 6.62 -8.74
C ILE A 36 9.15 7.29 -7.94
N PRO A 37 8.94 8.49 -7.36
CA PRO A 37 9.91 9.10 -6.45
C PRO A 37 10.25 8.16 -5.28
N GLN A 38 11.54 7.93 -5.06
CA GLN A 38 11.99 7.00 -4.03
C GLN A 38 12.13 7.68 -2.67
N ASN A 39 11.59 7.04 -1.63
CA ASN A 39 11.66 7.53 -0.25
C ASN A 39 13.01 7.20 0.41
N THR A 40 14.11 7.48 -0.27
CA THR A 40 15.49 7.08 0.08
C THR A 40 16.44 8.27 0.21
N ASN A 41 15.89 9.50 0.25
CA ASN A 41 16.66 10.73 0.30
C ASN A 41 17.73 10.85 -0.81
N GLY A 42 17.41 10.37 -2.02
CA GLY A 42 18.32 10.41 -3.16
C GLY A 42 19.38 9.31 -3.18
N HIS A 43 19.45 8.44 -2.17
CA HIS A 43 20.37 7.30 -2.18
C HIS A 43 19.81 6.12 -2.98
N THR A 44 20.70 5.41 -3.67
CA THR A 44 20.36 4.11 -4.26
C THR A 44 20.10 3.10 -3.15
N HIS A 45 18.92 2.46 -3.16
CA HIS A 45 18.53 1.51 -2.12
C HIS A 45 17.77 0.32 -2.71
N SER A 46 18.33 -0.87 -2.56
CA SER A 46 17.86 -2.08 -3.23
C SER A 46 17.73 -3.28 -2.28
N CYS A 47 17.21 -3.04 -1.06
CA CYS A 47 17.14 -4.10 -0.06
C CYS A 47 16.03 -5.13 -0.30
N GLY A 48 15.07 -4.87 -1.20
CA GLY A 48 13.92 -5.74 -1.45
C GLY A 48 12.85 -5.74 -0.34
N PHE A 49 13.19 -5.36 0.89
CA PHE A 49 12.33 -5.49 2.09
C PHE A 49 11.60 -4.21 2.54
N CYS A 50 11.64 -3.13 1.75
CA CYS A 50 11.12 -1.82 2.14
C CYS A 50 9.66 -1.80 2.61
N SER A 51 8.82 -2.76 2.20
CA SER A 51 7.43 -2.91 2.67
C SER A 51 7.32 -3.38 4.13
N LEU A 52 8.35 -4.04 4.67
CA LEU A 52 8.40 -4.62 6.02
C LEU A 52 9.22 -3.78 7.01
N GLY A 53 9.87 -2.73 6.52
CA GLY A 53 10.83 -1.95 7.27
C GLY A 53 12.16 -1.88 6.54
N CYS A 54 12.98 -0.89 6.86
CA CYS A 54 14.32 -0.76 6.28
C CYS A 54 15.35 -1.03 7.38
N PRO A 55 16.06 -2.17 7.35
CA PRO A 55 17.07 -2.46 8.36
C PRO A 55 18.31 -1.55 8.23
N TYR A 56 18.46 -0.85 7.10
CA TYR A 56 19.59 0.04 6.80
C TYR A 56 19.33 1.51 7.15
N GLY A 57 18.11 1.88 7.56
CA GLY A 57 17.76 3.27 7.86
C GLY A 57 17.64 4.20 6.64
N GLU A 58 17.83 3.69 5.42
CA GLU A 58 17.77 4.50 4.19
C GLU A 58 16.35 4.95 3.84
N LYS A 59 15.34 4.11 4.12
CA LYS A 59 13.94 4.49 3.93
C LYS A 59 13.61 5.60 4.92
N GLN A 60 13.23 6.77 4.40
CA GLN A 60 12.87 7.97 5.16
C GLN A 60 11.52 7.79 5.88
N GLY A 61 11.47 6.86 6.83
CA GLY A 61 10.31 6.64 7.70
C GLY A 61 10.34 7.59 8.89
N SER A 62 9.23 7.65 9.62
CA SER A 62 9.07 8.56 10.78
C SER A 62 10.22 8.47 11.80
N HIS A 63 10.77 7.28 12.03
CA HIS A 63 11.85 7.01 12.98
C HIS A 63 13.20 7.67 12.65
N VAL A 64 13.48 8.00 11.39
CA VAL A 64 14.72 8.69 10.94
C VAL A 64 14.44 10.12 10.46
N THR A 65 13.21 10.59 10.62
CA THR A 65 12.77 11.93 10.21
C THR A 65 12.17 12.64 11.43
N TRP A 66 10.90 13.03 11.40
CA TRP A 66 10.27 13.89 12.40
C TRP A 66 10.21 13.31 13.82
N LEU A 67 10.27 11.98 14.04
CA LEU A 67 10.37 11.44 15.40
C LEU A 67 11.77 11.63 15.98
N GLN A 68 12.80 11.59 15.13
CA GLN A 68 14.17 11.89 15.54
C GLN A 68 14.30 13.38 15.89
N ASP A 69 13.75 14.26 15.06
CA ASP A 69 13.72 15.71 15.34
C ASP A 69 13.00 16.01 16.66
N ALA A 70 11.83 15.39 16.88
CA ALA A 70 11.08 15.54 18.11
C ALA A 70 11.87 15.05 19.33
N ALA A 71 12.55 13.90 19.23
CA ALA A 71 13.40 13.38 20.30
C ALA A 71 14.56 14.35 20.61
N ALA A 72 15.22 14.88 19.59
CA ALA A 72 16.32 15.84 19.73
C ALA A 72 15.85 17.16 20.37
N ALA A 73 14.60 17.57 20.11
CA ALA A 73 13.95 18.71 20.74
C ALA A 73 13.43 18.42 22.17
N GLY A 74 13.64 17.21 22.70
CA GLY A 74 13.28 16.84 24.08
C GLY A 74 11.89 16.21 24.25
N ALA A 75 11.22 15.80 23.16
CA ALA A 75 9.97 15.05 23.26
C ALA A 75 10.21 13.69 23.95
N LYS A 76 9.24 13.27 24.76
CA LYS A 76 9.25 11.99 25.47
C LYS A 76 8.27 11.01 24.82
N PHE A 77 8.69 9.77 24.67
CA PHE A 77 7.89 8.71 24.08
C PHE A 77 7.54 7.64 25.11
N ILE A 78 6.28 7.21 25.12
CA ILE A 78 5.83 6.04 25.88
C ILE A 78 5.39 4.98 24.87
N ALA A 79 6.28 4.03 24.60
CA ALA A 79 5.98 2.89 23.72
C ALA A 79 5.10 1.86 24.43
N GLY A 80 4.34 1.08 23.67
CA GLY A 80 3.43 0.08 24.23
C GLY A 80 2.26 0.69 25.04
N CYS A 81 2.00 1.99 24.86
CA CYS A 81 0.87 2.69 25.48
C CYS A 81 -0.35 2.67 24.56
N LYS A 82 -1.45 2.10 25.06
CA LYS A 82 -2.76 2.19 24.44
C LYS A 82 -3.58 3.26 25.16
N VAL A 83 -3.86 4.36 24.48
CA VAL A 83 -4.77 5.40 25.00
C VAL A 83 -6.22 4.91 24.89
N ASP A 84 -6.90 4.84 26.03
CA ASP A 84 -8.27 4.34 26.12
C ASP A 84 -9.31 5.45 25.95
N LYS A 85 -9.11 6.63 26.57
CA LYS A 85 -9.97 7.82 26.40
C LYS A 85 -9.23 9.14 26.65
N VAL A 86 -9.76 10.22 26.11
CA VAL A 86 -9.39 11.62 26.46
C VAL A 86 -10.23 12.06 27.66
N THR A 87 -9.63 12.81 28.58
CA THR A 87 -10.31 13.37 29.76
C THR A 87 -10.74 14.82 29.50
N TYR A 88 -11.84 15.25 30.11
CA TYR A 88 -12.41 16.59 29.92
C TYR A 88 -12.84 17.25 31.24
N THR A 89 -12.83 18.58 31.25
CA THR A 89 -13.46 19.44 32.26
C THR A 89 -14.10 20.61 31.52
N ASP A 90 -15.39 20.86 31.71
CA ASP A 90 -16.14 21.93 31.03
C ASP A 90 -15.95 21.98 29.50
N ASN A 91 -15.99 20.79 28.87
CA ASN A 91 -15.72 20.58 27.43
C ASN A 91 -14.28 20.89 26.96
N VAL A 92 -13.35 21.15 27.88
CA VAL A 92 -11.92 21.32 27.59
C VAL A 92 -11.18 20.03 27.86
N ALA A 93 -10.37 19.56 26.90
CA ALA A 93 -9.54 18.38 27.09
C ALA A 93 -8.45 18.65 28.13
N THR A 94 -8.28 17.74 29.09
CA THR A 94 -7.34 17.89 30.23
C THR A 94 -6.24 16.84 30.28
N GLY A 95 -6.26 15.88 29.34
CA GLY A 95 -5.32 14.78 29.33
C GLY A 95 -5.88 13.52 28.70
N VAL A 96 -5.22 12.41 28.97
CA VAL A 96 -5.62 11.07 28.49
C VAL A 96 -5.46 10.03 29.60
N GLU A 97 -6.32 9.03 29.55
CA GLU A 97 -6.20 7.79 30.30
C GLU A 97 -5.87 6.66 29.34
N GLY A 98 -4.96 5.78 29.75
CA GLY A 98 -4.55 4.64 28.94
C GLY A 98 -3.90 3.54 29.76
N THR A 99 -3.35 2.57 29.05
CA THR A 99 -2.71 1.40 29.63
C THR A 99 -1.38 1.09 28.95
N VAL A 100 -0.43 0.56 29.73
CA VAL A 100 0.89 0.08 29.27
C VAL A 100 1.09 -1.38 29.68
N LEU A 101 2.18 -1.99 29.22
CA LEU A 101 2.54 -3.38 29.53
C LEU A 101 1.39 -4.35 29.19
N ASP A 102 0.88 -4.25 27.96
CA ASP A 102 -0.23 -5.05 27.44
C ASP A 102 -1.52 -4.96 28.27
N GLY A 103 -1.82 -3.75 28.79
CA GLY A 103 -3.05 -3.51 29.54
C GLY A 103 -2.91 -3.70 31.05
N LYS A 104 -1.74 -4.12 31.56
CA LYS A 104 -1.55 -4.48 32.97
C LYS A 104 -1.44 -3.28 33.91
N VAL A 105 -0.99 -2.14 33.41
CA VAL A 105 -0.76 -0.94 34.23
C VAL A 105 -1.50 0.23 33.61
N SER A 106 -2.38 0.85 34.39
CA SER A 106 -3.08 2.08 34.01
C SER A 106 -2.18 3.29 34.16
N ILE A 107 -2.28 4.23 33.24
CA ILE A 107 -1.58 5.52 33.28
C ILE A 107 -2.56 6.67 33.04
N VAL A 108 -2.25 7.82 33.65
CA VAL A 108 -2.95 9.08 33.43
C VAL A 108 -1.90 10.11 33.03
N VAL A 109 -2.13 10.80 31.92
CA VAL A 109 -1.25 11.88 31.45
C VAL A 109 -2.06 13.16 31.39
N HIS A 110 -1.73 14.11 32.25
CA HIS A 110 -2.33 15.45 32.25
C HIS A 110 -1.67 16.32 31.18
N ALA A 111 -2.47 17.00 30.37
CA ALA A 111 -1.99 17.87 29.31
C ALA A 111 -2.95 19.04 29.07
N LYS A 112 -2.40 20.23 28.80
CA LYS A 112 -3.18 21.41 28.42
C LYS A 112 -3.78 21.30 27.01
N THR A 113 -3.23 20.43 26.18
CA THR A 113 -3.63 20.22 24.79
C THR A 113 -3.45 18.75 24.44
N VAL A 114 -4.45 18.17 23.78
CA VAL A 114 -4.43 16.78 23.34
C VAL A 114 -4.63 16.76 21.83
N VAL A 115 -3.69 16.13 21.11
CA VAL A 115 -3.76 15.94 19.66
C VAL A 115 -3.98 14.46 19.37
N SER A 116 -5.07 14.13 18.69
CA SER A 116 -5.35 12.75 18.25
C SER A 116 -4.70 12.50 16.90
N ALA A 117 -3.66 11.66 16.88
CA ALA A 117 -2.90 11.29 15.69
C ALA A 117 -2.87 9.77 15.47
N CYS A 118 -3.94 9.05 15.83
CA CYS A 118 -4.02 7.60 15.76
C CYS A 118 -4.34 7.06 14.35
N GLY A 119 -4.17 7.87 13.30
CA GLY A 119 -4.54 7.54 11.92
C GLY A 119 -6.04 7.48 11.65
N GLY A 120 -6.44 7.24 10.40
CA GLY A 120 -7.85 7.28 9.96
C GLY A 120 -8.76 6.25 10.62
N VAL A 121 -8.20 5.14 11.13
CA VAL A 121 -8.95 4.05 11.78
C VAL A 121 -9.12 4.29 13.28
N TYR A 122 -8.02 4.54 14.00
CA TYR A 122 -8.06 4.58 15.47
C TYR A 122 -8.36 5.97 16.03
N SER A 123 -8.15 7.05 15.27
CA SER A 123 -8.52 8.40 15.73
C SER A 123 -10.02 8.53 15.98
N PRO A 124 -10.92 8.20 15.01
CA PRO A 124 -12.35 8.26 15.28
C PRO A 124 -12.78 7.28 16.38
N ALA A 125 -12.15 6.11 16.48
CA ALA A 125 -12.43 5.16 17.55
C ALA A 125 -12.10 5.74 18.94
N LEU A 126 -10.95 6.41 19.09
CA LEU A 126 -10.57 7.10 20.33
C LEU A 126 -11.55 8.23 20.64
N LEU A 127 -11.89 9.07 19.67
CA LEU A 127 -12.81 10.20 19.88
C LEU A 127 -14.19 9.71 20.34
N LEU A 128 -14.72 8.63 19.76
CA LEU A 128 -15.98 8.02 20.19
C LEU A 128 -15.90 7.45 21.62
N ARG A 129 -14.82 6.72 21.98
CA ARG A 129 -14.61 6.25 23.37
C ARG A 129 -14.49 7.39 24.37
N SER A 130 -14.07 8.55 23.90
CA SER A 130 -13.90 9.76 24.70
C SER A 130 -15.18 10.60 24.82
N GLY A 131 -16.31 10.11 24.29
CA GLY A 131 -17.62 10.74 24.48
C GLY A 131 -17.98 11.84 23.48
N LEU A 132 -17.19 12.05 22.42
CA LEU A 132 -17.52 13.05 21.39
C LEU A 132 -18.74 12.63 20.56
N GLN A 133 -19.68 13.56 20.37
CA GLN A 133 -20.98 13.30 19.74
C GLN A 133 -21.11 13.82 18.30
N ASN A 134 -20.00 14.23 17.65
CA ASN A 134 -20.08 14.74 16.28
C ASN A 134 -20.48 13.61 15.30
N PRO A 135 -21.57 13.78 14.53
CA PRO A 135 -22.11 12.73 13.66
C PRO A 135 -21.17 12.31 12.53
N ASN A 136 -20.16 13.12 12.20
CA ASN A 136 -19.18 12.83 11.17
C ASN A 136 -18.02 11.94 11.66
N ILE A 137 -17.86 11.75 12.98
CA ILE A 137 -16.77 10.93 13.51
C ILE A 137 -16.95 9.48 13.05
N GLY A 138 -15.91 8.94 12.40
CA GLY A 138 -15.94 7.58 11.84
C GLY A 138 -16.77 7.46 10.55
N ARG A 139 -17.20 8.56 9.94
CA ARG A 139 -17.84 8.54 8.61
C ARG A 139 -16.86 8.96 7.53
N ASN A 140 -17.25 8.74 6.28
CA ASN A 140 -16.53 9.22 5.09
C ASN A 140 -15.11 8.65 4.94
N MET A 141 -14.82 7.48 5.53
CA MET A 141 -13.54 6.82 5.34
C MET A 141 -13.41 6.30 3.91
N ARG A 142 -12.24 6.59 3.34
CA ARG A 142 -11.86 6.25 1.98
C ARG A 142 -10.66 5.35 2.06
N LEU A 143 -10.84 4.12 1.62
CA LEU A 143 -9.76 3.15 1.47
C LEU A 143 -9.29 3.12 0.04
N HIS A 144 -8.14 2.49 -0.16
CA HIS A 144 -7.59 2.15 -1.45
C HIS A 144 -7.56 0.60 -1.47
N PRO A 145 -8.50 -0.08 -2.16
CA PRO A 145 -8.50 -1.53 -2.34
C PRO A 145 -7.23 -1.94 -3.07
N VAL A 146 -6.78 -3.16 -2.89
CA VAL A 146 -5.57 -3.62 -3.57
C VAL A 146 -5.84 -5.05 -3.96
N THR A 147 -5.89 -5.30 -5.27
CA THR A 147 -5.82 -6.65 -5.83
C THR A 147 -4.48 -6.83 -6.48
N THR A 148 -4.02 -8.07 -6.58
CA THR A 148 -2.73 -8.45 -7.15
C THR A 148 -2.95 -9.43 -8.28
N ILE A 149 -2.16 -9.27 -9.35
CA ILE A 149 -2.09 -10.19 -10.47
C ILE A 149 -0.70 -10.85 -10.45
N TYR A 150 -0.64 -12.11 -10.85
CA TYR A 150 0.57 -12.93 -10.78
C TYR A 150 0.82 -13.53 -12.15
N GLY A 151 2.05 -13.54 -12.62
CA GLY A 151 2.45 -14.17 -13.87
C GLY A 151 3.56 -15.19 -13.67
N PHE A 152 3.44 -16.37 -14.30
CA PHE A 152 4.52 -17.34 -14.39
C PHE A 152 5.28 -17.18 -15.71
N LEU A 153 6.54 -16.76 -15.63
CA LEU A 153 7.42 -16.58 -16.78
C LEU A 153 8.43 -17.75 -16.86
N PRO A 154 8.28 -18.69 -17.82
CA PRO A 154 9.15 -19.87 -17.88
C PRO A 154 10.59 -19.53 -18.29
N THR A 155 10.77 -18.43 -19.04
CA THR A 155 12.07 -18.00 -19.60
C THR A 155 12.78 -16.95 -18.75
N LYS A 156 12.12 -16.40 -17.71
CA LYS A 156 12.65 -15.30 -16.89
C LYS A 156 12.53 -15.65 -15.41
N VAL A 157 13.65 -15.64 -14.70
CA VAL A 157 13.66 -15.80 -13.23
C VAL A 157 13.34 -14.45 -12.61
N VAL A 158 12.27 -14.39 -11.80
CA VAL A 158 11.80 -13.17 -11.16
C VAL A 158 11.78 -13.37 -9.65
N LYS A 159 12.75 -12.74 -8.98
CA LYS A 159 12.84 -12.76 -7.52
C LYS A 159 12.20 -11.48 -6.98
N SER A 160 10.96 -11.59 -6.50
CA SER A 160 10.17 -10.45 -6.01
C SER A 160 10.74 -9.79 -4.73
N TRP A 161 11.70 -10.43 -4.07
CA TRP A 161 12.37 -9.95 -2.86
C TRP A 161 13.76 -9.33 -3.13
N GLU A 162 14.20 -9.21 -4.40
CA GLU A 162 15.48 -8.59 -4.74
C GLU A 162 15.30 -7.23 -5.43
N GLY A 163 16.18 -6.29 -5.11
CA GLY A 163 16.24 -4.99 -5.77
C GLY A 163 15.32 -3.93 -5.15
N SER A 164 15.20 -2.78 -5.82
CA SER A 164 14.30 -1.70 -5.39
C SER A 164 12.84 -2.07 -5.64
N ILE A 165 11.95 -1.74 -4.70
CA ILE A 165 10.51 -1.91 -4.86
C ILE A 165 9.89 -0.65 -5.45
N MET A 166 8.79 -0.78 -6.22
CA MET A 166 8.01 0.36 -6.71
C MET A 166 8.88 1.49 -7.29
N THR A 167 9.63 1.22 -8.37
CA THR A 167 10.41 2.27 -9.07
C THR A 167 9.68 2.83 -10.30
N SER A 168 8.67 2.11 -10.77
CA SER A 168 7.85 2.49 -11.93
C SER A 168 6.37 2.22 -11.67
N VAL A 169 5.51 3.04 -12.26
CA VAL A 169 4.05 2.91 -12.24
C VAL A 169 3.48 3.19 -13.63
N THR A 170 2.44 2.45 -14.03
CA THR A 170 1.62 2.80 -15.19
C THR A 170 0.25 3.27 -14.72
N ASP A 171 -0.24 4.33 -15.34
CA ASP A 171 -1.55 4.93 -15.09
C ASP A 171 -2.51 4.70 -16.28
N VAL A 172 -2.27 3.65 -17.08
CA VAL A 172 -3.06 3.28 -18.27
C VAL A 172 -4.57 3.20 -18.03
N VAL A 173 -4.98 2.90 -16.79
CA VAL A 173 -6.39 2.79 -16.37
C VAL A 173 -6.80 3.93 -15.40
N SER A 174 -6.01 4.99 -15.35
CA SER A 174 -6.28 6.15 -14.52
C SER A 174 -7.47 6.95 -15.03
N ASN A 175 -8.47 7.17 -14.15
CA ASN A 175 -9.65 7.98 -14.41
C ASN A 175 -10.40 7.67 -15.72
N VAL A 176 -10.43 6.41 -16.14
CA VAL A 176 -11.14 5.89 -17.34
C VAL A 176 -12.63 6.27 -17.42
N HIS A 177 -13.22 6.74 -16.32
CA HIS A 177 -14.63 7.13 -16.21
C HIS A 177 -14.82 8.58 -15.75
N GLY A 178 -13.81 9.44 -15.95
CA GLY A 178 -13.90 10.91 -15.98
C GLY A 178 -14.32 11.62 -14.69
N ASN A 179 -14.41 10.93 -13.55
CA ASN A 179 -14.89 11.45 -12.25
C ASN A 179 -14.53 10.48 -11.10
N GLY A 180 -13.48 9.66 -11.26
CA GLY A 180 -13.15 8.56 -10.35
C GLY A 180 -11.77 8.72 -9.74
N TYR A 181 -11.47 7.92 -8.71
CA TYR A 181 -10.10 7.80 -8.22
C TYR A 181 -9.28 7.00 -9.23
N ASN A 182 -8.08 7.50 -9.54
CA ASN A 182 -7.19 6.98 -10.57
C ASN A 182 -6.79 5.53 -10.27
N VAL A 183 -6.79 4.62 -11.24
CA VAL A 183 -6.20 3.29 -11.07
C VAL A 183 -4.75 3.30 -11.54
N HIS A 184 -3.85 2.75 -10.74
CA HIS A 184 -2.42 2.69 -11.02
C HIS A 184 -1.92 1.27 -10.90
N ASN A 185 -1.03 0.84 -11.78
CA ASN A 185 -0.39 -0.47 -11.68
C ASN A 185 1.09 -0.29 -11.37
N ASN A 186 1.54 -0.92 -10.29
CA ASN A 186 2.92 -0.90 -9.83
C ASN A 186 3.35 -2.28 -9.36
N GLN A 187 4.65 -2.46 -9.15
CA GLN A 187 5.21 -3.70 -8.63
C GLN A 187 5.36 -3.62 -7.10
N VAL A 188 4.79 -4.59 -6.38
CA VAL A 188 4.89 -4.70 -4.92
C VAL A 188 5.48 -6.03 -4.49
N MET A 189 6.27 -6.03 -3.42
CA MET A 189 6.77 -7.26 -2.82
C MET A 189 5.68 -7.95 -2.01
N THR A 190 5.37 -9.21 -2.32
CA THR A 190 4.19 -9.96 -1.83
C THR A 190 4.54 -11.13 -0.88
N TRP A 191 5.79 -11.21 -0.40
CA TRP A 191 6.40 -12.37 0.29
C TRP A 191 5.55 -13.01 1.43
N HIS A 192 4.62 -12.29 2.04
CA HIS A 192 3.83 -12.80 3.18
C HIS A 192 2.38 -13.17 2.88
N LEU A 193 1.79 -12.79 1.75
CA LEU A 193 0.35 -12.98 1.54
C LEU A 193 -0.04 -14.35 0.97
N LEU A 194 0.88 -15.11 0.34
CA LEU A 194 0.50 -16.30 -0.44
C LEU A 194 1.37 -17.56 -0.22
N ARG A 195 2.12 -17.62 0.87
CA ARG A 195 3.13 -18.67 1.15
C ARG A 195 2.60 -20.11 1.17
N ARG A 196 1.28 -20.37 1.19
CA ARG A 196 0.76 -21.74 1.34
C ARG A 196 0.48 -22.52 0.05
N SER A 197 0.28 -21.88 -1.09
CA SER A 197 -0.16 -22.62 -2.31
C SER A 197 0.72 -22.41 -3.54
N PHE A 198 1.32 -21.23 -3.73
CA PHE A 198 2.01 -20.88 -4.98
C PHE A 198 3.51 -21.18 -4.98
N ASP A 199 4.22 -20.88 -3.90
CA ASP A 199 5.69 -21.12 -3.79
C ASP A 199 6.07 -22.59 -3.97
N ARG A 200 5.22 -23.52 -3.49
CA ARG A 200 5.50 -24.96 -3.56
C ARG A 200 5.46 -25.50 -5.00
N ARG A 201 4.75 -24.83 -5.92
CA ARG A 201 4.56 -25.28 -7.30
C ARG A 201 5.49 -24.57 -8.30
N TYR A 202 5.86 -23.31 -8.06
CA TYR A 202 6.51 -22.48 -9.08
C TYR A 202 7.88 -21.87 -8.67
N GLY A 203 8.24 -21.87 -7.38
CA GLY A 203 9.53 -21.32 -6.90
C GLY A 203 9.77 -19.85 -7.29
N ALA A 204 11.04 -19.46 -7.47
CA ALA A 204 11.48 -18.08 -7.75
C ALA A 204 11.18 -17.56 -9.18
N ARG A 205 10.14 -18.06 -9.84
CA ARG A 205 9.77 -17.72 -11.25
C ARG A 205 8.41 -17.01 -11.35
N LEU A 206 7.91 -16.50 -10.23
CA LEU A 206 6.66 -15.75 -10.12
C LEU A 206 6.95 -14.26 -10.10
N GLU A 207 6.28 -13.52 -10.97
CA GLU A 207 6.20 -12.06 -10.92
C GLU A 207 4.84 -11.62 -10.38
N THR A 208 4.81 -10.52 -9.63
CA THR A 208 3.60 -10.04 -8.95
C THR A 208 3.35 -8.54 -9.18
N PRO A 209 2.64 -8.14 -10.25
CA PRO A 209 2.24 -6.75 -10.39
C PRO A 209 0.81 -6.49 -9.89
N THR A 210 0.69 -5.28 -9.34
CA THR A 210 -0.49 -4.40 -9.35
C THR A 210 -1.23 -4.26 -8.02
N SER A 211 -1.67 -3.03 -7.75
CA SER A 211 -2.51 -2.59 -6.62
C SER A 211 -3.51 -1.52 -7.11
N LEU A 212 -4.82 -1.73 -7.05
CA LEU A 212 -5.82 -0.92 -7.78
C LEU A 212 -6.77 -0.10 -6.88
N LEU A 213 -6.91 1.21 -7.11
CA LEU A 213 -7.73 2.19 -6.35
C LEU A 213 -9.26 2.07 -6.52
N GLY A 214 -10.02 2.38 -5.46
CA GLY A 214 -11.49 2.31 -5.34
C GLY A 214 -11.94 2.66 -3.89
N GLN A 215 -13.19 2.92 -3.53
CA GLN A 215 -13.53 3.67 -2.30
C GLN A 215 -14.72 3.14 -1.45
N PHE A 216 -14.71 3.55 -0.16
CA PHE A 216 -15.74 3.59 0.91
C PHE A 216 -15.89 2.42 1.91
N SER A 217 -15.99 2.78 3.20
CA SER A 217 -16.39 1.90 4.32
C SER A 217 -17.05 2.67 5.46
N TRP A 218 -18.11 2.12 6.06
CA TRP A 218 -18.76 2.65 7.28
C TRP A 218 -18.14 2.04 8.55
N PHE A 219 -17.99 2.86 9.61
CA PHE A 219 -17.64 2.40 10.95
C PHE A 219 -18.89 2.33 11.84
N PHE A 220 -19.16 1.15 12.41
CA PHE A 220 -20.01 1.02 13.59
C PHE A 220 -19.49 -0.08 14.52
N ALA A 221 -18.98 0.32 15.69
CA ALA A 221 -19.61 0.10 16.99
C ALA A 221 -18.65 0.43 18.15
N ILE A 222 -18.94 1.53 18.86
CA ILE A 222 -18.57 1.77 20.27
C ILE A 222 -17.08 1.62 20.59
N GLY A 223 -16.24 2.36 19.86
CA GLY A 223 -14.84 2.54 20.25
C GLY A 223 -13.88 1.40 19.93
N ARG A 224 -14.35 0.28 19.37
CA ARG A 224 -13.50 -0.71 18.70
C ARG A 224 -13.58 -0.51 17.19
N PRO A 225 -12.44 -0.38 16.48
CA PRO A 225 -12.48 -0.18 15.04
C PRO A 225 -12.98 -1.44 14.34
N ARG A 226 -14.02 -1.28 13.52
CA ARG A 226 -14.50 -2.29 12.56
C ARG A 226 -14.61 -1.62 11.20
N VAL A 227 -14.07 -2.28 10.18
CA VAL A 227 -14.12 -1.80 8.80
C VAL A 227 -15.00 -2.76 8.01
N HIS A 228 -16.14 -2.27 7.51
CA HIS A 228 -16.94 -2.97 6.52
C HIS A 228 -16.74 -2.33 5.16
N PHE A 229 -16.25 -3.10 4.20
CA PHE A 229 -15.88 -2.61 2.87
C PHE A 229 -16.70 -3.31 1.80
N GLU A 230 -17.28 -2.52 0.90
CA GLU A 230 -17.98 -2.98 -0.29
C GLU A 230 -17.55 -2.09 -1.46
N LEU A 231 -17.14 -2.68 -2.57
CA LEU A 231 -16.71 -1.93 -3.75
C LEU A 231 -17.92 -1.31 -4.45
N GLY A 232 -17.87 0.00 -4.69
CA GLY A 232 -18.86 0.66 -5.54
C GLY A 232 -18.79 0.15 -6.99
N PRO A 233 -19.88 0.18 -7.77
CA PRO A 233 -19.91 -0.35 -9.14
C PRO A 233 -18.84 0.23 -10.07
N LYS A 234 -18.55 1.53 -9.93
CA LYS A 234 -17.51 2.22 -10.70
C LYS A 234 -16.11 1.72 -10.37
N ASP A 235 -15.84 1.52 -9.08
CA ASP A 235 -14.55 1.04 -8.60
C ASP A 235 -14.35 -0.42 -8.97
N THR A 236 -15.41 -1.23 -8.91
CA THR A 236 -15.40 -2.62 -9.42
C THR A 236 -15.03 -2.68 -10.90
N LYS A 237 -15.62 -1.82 -11.74
CA LYS A 237 -15.28 -1.77 -13.17
C LYS A 237 -13.82 -1.37 -13.39
N SER A 238 -13.38 -0.31 -12.72
CA SER A 238 -12.01 0.20 -12.82
C SER A 238 -10.98 -0.83 -12.34
N MET A 239 -11.32 -1.57 -11.27
CA MET A 239 -10.54 -2.71 -10.76
C MET A 239 -10.40 -3.81 -11.82
N VAL A 240 -11.51 -4.22 -12.45
CA VAL A 240 -11.46 -5.26 -13.49
C VAL A 240 -10.60 -4.80 -14.69
N GLU A 241 -10.74 -3.55 -15.13
CA GLU A 241 -9.94 -2.99 -16.22
C GLU A 241 -8.44 -2.97 -15.88
N GLY A 242 -8.08 -2.60 -14.63
CA GLY A 242 -6.69 -2.64 -14.17
C GLY A 242 -6.13 -4.06 -14.05
N MET A 243 -6.94 -5.04 -13.62
CA MET A 243 -6.55 -6.45 -13.61
C MET A 243 -6.27 -6.95 -15.02
N ILE A 244 -7.11 -6.59 -16.00
CA ILE A 244 -6.94 -6.94 -17.42
C ILE A 244 -5.66 -6.30 -17.97
N ALA A 245 -5.43 -5.01 -17.71
CA ALA A 245 -4.22 -4.33 -18.16
C ALA A 245 -2.95 -5.00 -17.60
N SER A 246 -2.98 -5.39 -16.32
CA SER A 246 -1.87 -6.09 -15.66
C SER A 246 -1.63 -7.48 -16.24
N ALA A 247 -2.70 -8.23 -16.54
CA ALA A 247 -2.60 -9.50 -17.22
C ALA A 247 -1.97 -9.35 -18.61
N LYS A 248 -2.39 -8.34 -19.39
CA LYS A 248 -1.78 -8.05 -20.71
C LYS A 248 -0.29 -7.75 -20.60
N ILE A 249 0.12 -6.95 -19.61
CA ILE A 249 1.54 -6.65 -19.36
C ILE A 249 2.32 -7.95 -19.15
N LEU A 250 1.88 -8.82 -18.25
CA LEU A 250 2.54 -10.10 -17.97
C LEU A 250 2.58 -11.02 -19.20
N LEU A 251 1.47 -11.13 -19.93
CA LEU A 251 1.38 -11.95 -21.16
C LEU A 251 2.35 -11.44 -22.24
N SER A 252 2.43 -10.12 -22.43
CA SER A 252 3.38 -9.51 -23.38
C SER A 252 4.86 -9.80 -23.04
N GLN A 253 5.11 -10.21 -21.81
CA GLN A 253 6.42 -10.54 -21.27
C GLN A 253 6.72 -12.04 -21.30
N GLY A 254 5.79 -12.84 -21.84
CA GLY A 254 5.94 -14.28 -22.00
C GLY A 254 5.40 -15.08 -20.82
N ALA A 255 4.52 -14.51 -20.00
CA ALA A 255 3.81 -15.30 -19.00
C ALA A 255 2.92 -16.35 -19.68
N ILE A 256 3.00 -17.60 -19.23
CA ILE A 256 2.15 -18.71 -19.73
C ILE A 256 1.03 -19.07 -18.76
N GLU A 257 1.06 -18.51 -17.54
CA GLU A 257 0.00 -18.62 -16.56
C GLU A 257 -0.17 -17.26 -15.87
N VAL A 258 -1.41 -16.77 -15.78
CA VAL A 258 -1.76 -15.55 -15.05
C VAL A 258 -2.81 -15.87 -13.98
N ASN A 259 -2.55 -15.45 -12.75
CA ASN A 259 -3.41 -15.65 -11.59
C ASN A 259 -3.80 -14.32 -10.94
N THR A 260 -4.78 -14.36 -10.05
CA THR A 260 -5.23 -13.21 -9.27
C THR A 260 -5.30 -13.55 -7.79
N SER A 261 -5.39 -12.54 -6.92
CA SER A 261 -5.69 -12.77 -5.49
C SER A 261 -7.10 -13.29 -5.21
N HIS A 262 -7.98 -13.35 -6.21
CA HIS A 262 -9.35 -13.82 -6.07
C HIS A 262 -9.42 -15.33 -6.32
N LEU A 263 -9.55 -16.11 -5.24
CA LEU A 263 -9.53 -17.57 -5.28
C LEU A 263 -10.64 -18.22 -6.13
N SER A 264 -11.74 -17.50 -6.35
CA SER A 264 -12.86 -17.96 -7.19
C SER A 264 -12.62 -17.77 -8.68
N VAL A 265 -11.61 -16.97 -9.07
CA VAL A 265 -11.24 -16.74 -10.46
C VAL A 265 -10.19 -17.77 -10.86
N PRO A 266 -10.47 -18.66 -11.83
CA PRO A 266 -9.49 -19.64 -12.27
C PRO A 266 -8.28 -18.96 -12.92
N ALA A 267 -7.13 -19.61 -12.84
CA ALA A 267 -5.93 -19.19 -13.55
C ALA A 267 -6.16 -19.18 -15.07
N LEU A 268 -5.70 -18.13 -15.74
CA LEU A 268 -5.55 -18.14 -17.20
C LEU A 268 -4.27 -18.93 -17.52
N ARG A 269 -4.37 -20.00 -18.31
CA ARG A 269 -3.22 -20.83 -18.74
C ARG A 269 -3.14 -20.90 -20.25
N LEU A 270 -1.93 -20.73 -20.77
CA LEU A 270 -1.58 -20.89 -22.18
C LEU A 270 -0.80 -22.21 -22.33
N ASP A 271 -1.53 -23.32 -22.29
CA ASP A 271 -0.95 -24.66 -22.21
C ASP A 271 -0.44 -25.14 -23.57
N THR A 272 -1.05 -24.70 -24.68
CA THR A 272 -0.69 -25.09 -26.04
C THR A 272 0.16 -24.02 -26.76
N PRO A 273 0.95 -24.40 -27.79
CA PRO A 273 1.59 -23.42 -28.68
C PRO A 273 0.60 -22.48 -29.36
N GLU A 274 -0.60 -22.95 -29.71
CA GLU A 274 -1.67 -22.16 -30.30
C GLU A 274 -2.20 -21.09 -29.34
N ASP A 275 -2.31 -21.40 -28.04
CA ASP A 275 -2.70 -20.41 -27.02
C ASP A 275 -1.66 -19.28 -26.88
N ARG A 276 -0.42 -19.53 -27.30
CA ARG A 276 0.72 -18.60 -27.17
C ARG A 276 1.00 -17.80 -28.45
N ALA A 277 0.36 -18.15 -29.56
CA ALA A 277 0.50 -17.51 -30.86
C ALA A 277 -0.41 -16.27 -30.97
#